data_AF-X1S791-F1
#
_entry.id   AF-X1S791-F1
#
_cell.length_a   1.000
_cell.length_b   1.000
_cell.length_c   1.000
_cell.angle_alpha   90.00
_cell.angle_beta   90.00
_cell.angle_gamma   90.00
#
_symmetry.space_group_name_H-M   'P 1'
#
loop_
_entity.id
_entity.type
_entity.pdbx_description
1 polymer ?
#
loop_
_entity_poly.entity_id
_entity_poly.type
_entity_poly.pdbx_seq_one_letter_code
_entity_poly.pdbx_strand_id
1 'polypeptide(L)'
;SAQASDMSGWLLMGLPGAIYLGGMGKTWIATGLFIGTVLNWKLVSARLRLYTEKTNAITLPCFFEARFRDPTGLLRIVSAIIILIFFAIYASSGLVATGLLFESTFNVQYHVAVIIGGLVIIAYTFLGGFLAVCWTDLLQGALMVFAIVIVPALTYRTVGGLEAIREAMEFKDISTSLLPQRQKLPVAICMIISSMAWGLGYFGQPHILVRFMSIKSINKIGKSMTIAIIWVFLS
;
A
#
# COMPACT_ATOMS: atom_id res chain seq x y z
N SER A 1 -9.50 1.98 -9.61
CA SER A 1 -8.08 1.63 -9.39
C SER A 1 -7.59 1.91 -7.97
N ALA A 2 -8.46 2.12 -6.96
CA ALA A 2 -8.04 2.58 -5.62
C ALA A 2 -6.99 1.70 -4.95
N GLN A 3 -7.12 0.38 -5.08
CA GLN A 3 -6.26 -0.59 -4.42
C GLN A 3 -5.10 -1.09 -5.27
N ALA A 4 -5.16 -0.97 -6.59
CA ALA A 4 -4.03 -1.32 -7.44
C ALA A 4 -2.81 -0.42 -7.15
N SER A 5 -3.02 0.89 -6.99
CA SER A 5 -1.93 1.81 -6.64
C SER A 5 -1.43 1.60 -5.21
N ASP A 6 -2.34 1.30 -4.28
CA ASP A 6 -2.08 1.18 -2.85
C ASP A 6 -1.37 -0.14 -2.48
N MET A 7 -1.72 -1.22 -3.17
CA MET A 7 -1.17 -2.55 -2.94
C MET A 7 0.04 -2.89 -3.82
N SER A 8 0.62 -1.94 -4.56
CA SER A 8 1.64 -2.25 -5.57
C SER A 8 3.02 -2.62 -5.00
N GLY A 9 3.86 -1.62 -4.72
CA GLY A 9 5.25 -1.87 -4.33
C GLY A 9 5.38 -2.54 -2.96
N TRP A 10 4.54 -2.16 -2.00
CA TRP A 10 4.63 -2.73 -0.64
C TRP A 10 4.18 -4.19 -0.58
N LEU A 11 3.09 -4.57 -1.24
CA LEU A 11 2.60 -5.95 -1.18
C LEU A 11 3.51 -6.91 -1.95
N LEU A 12 4.05 -6.48 -3.10
CA LEU A 12 4.86 -7.35 -3.95
C LEU A 12 6.32 -7.45 -3.52
N MET A 13 6.89 -6.40 -2.93
CA MET A 13 8.30 -6.39 -2.52
C MET A 13 8.49 -6.22 -1.03
N GLY A 14 7.72 -5.31 -0.41
CA GLY A 14 7.84 -5.01 1.02
C GLY A 14 7.44 -6.17 1.92
N LEU A 15 6.26 -6.76 1.70
CA LEU A 15 5.72 -7.84 2.54
C LEU A 15 6.53 -9.15 2.36
N PRO A 16 6.81 -9.65 1.14
CA PRO A 16 7.69 -10.80 0.95
C PRO A 16 9.10 -10.57 1.49
N GLY A 17 9.67 -9.37 1.33
CA GLY A 17 10.97 -9.00 1.90
C GLY A 17 10.94 -9.01 3.44
N ALA A 18 9.87 -8.49 4.04
CA ALA A 18 9.69 -8.53 5.49
C ALA A 18 9.52 -9.95 6.03
N ILE A 19 8.82 -10.82 5.30
CA ILE A 19 8.68 -12.24 5.65
C ILE A 19 10.01 -12.98 5.46
N TYR A 20 10.77 -12.67 4.41
CA TYR A 20 12.10 -13.24 4.17
C TYR A 20 13.09 -12.90 5.29
N LEU A 21 13.04 -11.68 5.82
CA LEU A 21 13.92 -11.22 6.91
C LEU A 21 13.42 -11.60 8.31
N GLY A 22 12.09 -11.60 8.51
CA GLY A 22 11.46 -11.69 9.83
C GLY A 22 10.65 -12.96 10.09
N GLY A 23 10.55 -13.87 9.12
CA GLY A 23 9.83 -15.14 9.20
C GLY A 23 8.30 -15.05 9.10
N MET A 24 7.65 -16.21 9.24
CA MET A 24 6.19 -16.38 9.07
C MET A 24 5.35 -15.55 10.06
N GLY A 25 5.93 -15.12 11.19
CA GLY A 25 5.27 -14.20 12.12
C GLY A 25 4.95 -12.83 11.49
N LYS A 26 5.59 -12.44 10.39
CA LYS A 26 5.29 -11.19 9.66
C LYS A 26 4.04 -11.31 8.77
N THR A 27 3.48 -12.50 8.57
CA THR A 27 2.19 -12.70 7.88
C THR A 27 1.05 -11.97 8.59
N TRP A 28 1.16 -11.73 9.91
CA TRP A 28 0.21 -10.89 10.66
C TRP A 28 0.13 -9.44 10.17
N ILE A 29 1.16 -8.94 9.47
CA ILE A 29 1.10 -7.66 8.77
C ILE A 29 0.01 -7.73 7.69
N ALA A 30 0.02 -8.74 6.83
CA ALA A 30 -0.98 -8.93 5.78
C ALA A 30 -2.40 -8.98 6.35
N THR A 31 -2.60 -9.77 7.42
CA THR A 31 -3.89 -9.85 8.13
C THR A 31 -4.32 -8.50 8.70
N GLY A 32 -3.38 -7.75 9.31
CA GLY A 32 -3.61 -6.40 9.79
C GLY A 32 -4.01 -5.42 8.69
N LEU A 33 -3.30 -5.45 7.56
CA LEU A 33 -3.60 -4.63 6.39
C LEU A 33 -4.99 -4.96 5.83
N PHE A 34 -5.37 -6.25 5.77
CA PHE A 34 -6.70 -6.69 5.35
C PHE A 34 -7.79 -6.13 6.26
N ILE A 35 -7.67 -6.36 7.58
CA ILE A 35 -8.63 -5.86 8.58
C ILE A 35 -8.69 -4.33 8.55
N GLY A 36 -7.54 -3.66 8.51
CA GLY A 36 -7.43 -2.20 8.43
C GLY A 36 -8.15 -1.64 7.21
N THR A 37 -7.99 -2.29 6.06
CA THR A 37 -8.67 -1.89 4.81
C THR A 37 -10.18 -2.07 4.92
N VAL A 38 -10.65 -3.22 5.40
CA VAL A 38 -12.08 -3.49 5.61
C VAL A 38 -12.70 -2.47 6.56
N LEU A 39 -12.03 -2.18 7.67
CA LEU A 39 -12.50 -1.20 8.65
C LEU A 39 -12.48 0.22 8.09
N ASN A 40 -11.46 0.61 7.32
CA ASN A 40 -11.38 1.92 6.70
C ASN A 40 -12.53 2.13 5.71
N TRP A 41 -12.82 1.13 4.87
CA TRP A 41 -13.97 1.17 3.98
C TRP A 41 -15.29 1.23 4.75
N LYS A 42 -15.48 0.40 5.78
CA LYS A 42 -16.75 0.35 6.52
C LYS A 42 -17.02 1.60 7.36
N LEU A 43 -15.99 2.17 7.98
CA LEU A 43 -16.13 3.25 8.97
C LEU A 43 -15.93 4.64 8.36
N VAL A 44 -14.96 4.80 7.46
CA VAL A 44 -14.51 6.11 6.98
C VAL A 44 -15.15 6.47 5.65
N SER A 45 -15.21 5.54 4.69
CA SER A 45 -15.56 5.87 3.29
C SER A 45 -16.91 6.59 3.15
N ALA A 46 -17.98 6.07 3.77
CA ALA A 46 -19.32 6.66 3.69
C ALA A 46 -19.41 7.99 4.42
N ARG A 47 -18.83 8.09 5.62
CA ARG A 47 -18.83 9.31 6.43
C ARG A 47 -18.05 10.43 5.74
N LEU A 48 -16.84 10.13 5.27
CA LEU A 48 -15.98 11.09 4.59
C LEU A 48 -16.64 11.60 3.31
N ARG A 49 -17.26 10.72 2.51
CA ARG A 49 -17.95 11.15 1.29
C ARG A 49 -19.17 12.03 1.58
N LEU A 50 -20.01 11.67 2.55
CA LEU A 50 -21.18 12.46 2.95
C LEU A 50 -20.81 13.89 3.36
N TYR A 51 -19.73 14.06 4.12
CA TYR A 51 -19.29 15.38 4.54
C TYR A 51 -18.67 16.18 3.39
N THR A 52 -17.85 15.54 2.57
CA THR A 52 -17.17 16.21 1.45
C THR A 52 -18.12 16.62 0.34
N GLU A 53 -19.24 15.90 0.17
CA GLU A 53 -20.36 16.32 -0.68
C GLU A 53 -21.01 17.61 -0.18
N LYS A 54 -21.20 17.76 1.14
CA LYS A 54 -21.80 18.95 1.74
C LYS A 54 -20.87 20.16 1.74
N THR A 55 -19.57 19.93 1.89
CA THR A 55 -18.57 21.02 1.98
C THR A 55 -17.90 21.32 0.64
N ASN A 56 -18.18 20.54 -0.41
CA ASN A 56 -17.52 20.60 -1.71
C ASN A 56 -15.98 20.56 -1.62
N ALA A 57 -15.45 19.90 -0.58
CA ALA A 57 -14.01 19.79 -0.35
C ALA A 57 -13.41 18.71 -1.27
N ILE A 58 -12.42 19.10 -2.06
CA ILE A 58 -11.71 18.20 -3.00
C ILE A 58 -10.40 17.62 -2.42
N THR A 59 -9.86 18.22 -1.35
CA THR A 59 -8.64 17.76 -0.67
C THR A 59 -8.87 17.54 0.82
N LEU A 60 -8.05 16.70 1.46
CA LEU A 60 -8.10 16.47 2.91
C LEU A 60 -7.85 17.73 3.74
N PRO A 61 -6.87 18.61 3.42
CA PRO A 61 -6.70 19.86 4.13
C PRO A 61 -7.94 20.76 4.10
N CYS A 62 -8.59 20.89 2.93
CA CYS A 62 -9.85 21.63 2.80
C CYS A 62 -11.00 20.95 3.57
N PHE A 63 -11.02 19.61 3.61
CA PHE A 63 -11.97 18.87 4.44
C PHE A 63 -11.77 19.18 5.93
N PHE A 64 -10.54 19.21 6.43
CA PHE A 64 -10.27 19.53 7.83
C PHE A 64 -10.68 20.97 8.16
N GLU A 65 -10.31 21.94 7.33
CA GLU A 65 -10.75 23.34 7.46
C GLU A 65 -12.28 23.46 7.58
N ALA A 66 -13.00 22.85 6.63
CA ALA A 66 -14.47 22.90 6.61
C ALA A 66 -15.12 22.11 7.76
N ARG A 67 -14.52 20.99 8.19
CA ARG A 67 -15.05 20.13 9.25
C ARG A 67 -14.93 20.77 10.64
N PHE A 68 -13.83 21.48 10.88
CA PHE A 68 -13.55 22.18 12.14
C PHE A 68 -14.00 23.64 12.13
N ARG A 69 -14.49 24.15 10.98
CA ARG A 69 -14.94 25.53 10.79
C ARG A 69 -13.84 26.53 11.18
N ASP A 70 -12.62 26.25 10.74
CA ASP A 70 -11.46 27.09 11.04
C ASP A 70 -11.54 28.41 10.25
N PRO A 71 -11.72 29.57 10.89
CA PRO A 71 -11.80 30.87 10.19
C PRO A 71 -10.42 31.38 9.73
N THR A 72 -9.33 30.80 10.22
CA THR A 72 -7.95 31.26 9.94
C THR A 72 -7.30 30.53 8.78
N GLY A 73 -7.83 29.36 8.39
CA GLY A 73 -7.22 28.49 7.38
C GLY A 73 -5.88 27.87 7.81
N LEU A 74 -5.46 28.06 9.06
CA LEU A 74 -4.22 27.53 9.62
C LEU A 74 -4.21 26.00 9.52
N LEU A 75 -5.35 25.36 9.81
CA LEU A 75 -5.47 23.91 9.76
C LEU A 75 -5.25 23.35 8.36
N ARG A 76 -5.67 24.08 7.32
CA ARG A 76 -5.41 23.72 5.92
C ARG A 76 -3.92 23.77 5.63
N ILE A 77 -3.24 24.85 6.01
CA ILE A 77 -1.82 25.07 5.72
C ILE A 77 -0.96 24.03 6.44
N VAL A 78 -1.16 23.85 7.75
CA VAL A 78 -0.39 22.90 8.55
C VAL A 78 -0.60 21.47 8.05
N SER A 79 -1.84 21.06 7.80
CA SER A 79 -2.14 19.72 7.28
C SER A 79 -1.54 19.50 5.89
N ALA A 80 -1.60 20.50 5.01
CA ALA A 80 -1.02 20.43 3.68
C ALA A 80 0.52 20.28 3.72
N ILE A 81 1.21 21.03 4.58
CA ILE A 81 2.66 20.94 4.75
C ILE A 81 3.05 19.56 5.28
N ILE A 82 2.37 19.07 6.32
CA ILE A 82 2.61 17.74 6.87
C ILE A 82 2.43 16.68 5.79
N ILE A 83 1.29 16.69 5.10
CA ILE A 83 1.02 15.74 4.01
C ILE A 83 2.11 15.81 2.94
N LEU A 84 2.52 17.00 2.51
CA LEU A 84 3.53 17.20 1.49
C LEU A 84 4.88 16.59 1.89
N ILE A 85 5.36 16.83 3.11
CA ILE A 85 6.64 16.31 3.60
C ILE A 85 6.62 14.78 3.66
N PHE A 86 5.58 14.20 4.28
CA PHE A 86 5.49 12.74 4.41
C PHE A 86 5.28 12.05 3.05
N PHE A 87 4.50 12.65 2.15
CA PHE A 87 4.37 12.13 0.78
C PHE A 87 5.64 12.24 -0.03
N ALA A 88 6.44 13.30 0.16
CA ALA A 88 7.72 13.43 -0.53
C ALA A 88 8.68 12.31 -0.13
N ILE A 89 8.74 11.97 1.16
CA ILE A 89 9.55 10.84 1.66
C ILE A 89 9.03 9.52 1.08
N TYR A 90 7.70 9.32 1.07
CA TYR A 90 7.08 8.13 0.49
C TYR A 90 7.35 8.00 -1.02
N ALA A 91 7.22 9.08 -1.78
CA ALA A 91 7.52 9.07 -3.22
C ALA A 91 9.01 8.80 -3.49
N SER A 92 9.89 9.39 -2.67
CA SER A 92 11.34 9.17 -2.75
C SER A 92 11.69 7.69 -2.52
N SER A 93 11.10 7.02 -1.54
CA SER A 93 11.36 5.59 -1.30
C SER A 93 10.95 4.70 -2.49
N GLY A 94 9.88 5.06 -3.21
CA GLY A 94 9.47 4.39 -4.45
C GLY A 94 10.49 4.54 -5.60
N LEU A 95 11.09 5.74 -5.74
CA LEU A 95 12.16 5.98 -6.71
C LEU A 95 13.44 5.21 -6.35
N VAL A 96 13.80 5.16 -5.07
CA VAL A 96 14.94 4.35 -4.58
C VAL A 96 14.73 2.87 -4.87
N ALA A 97 13.53 2.34 -4.58
CA ALA A 97 13.20 0.95 -4.88
C ALA A 97 13.30 0.65 -6.39
N THR A 98 12.83 1.57 -7.24
CA THR A 98 12.99 1.46 -8.69
C THR A 98 14.48 1.44 -9.08
N GLY A 99 15.29 2.34 -8.54
CA GLY A 99 16.74 2.37 -8.79
C GLY A 99 17.45 1.05 -8.45
N LEU A 100 17.17 0.51 -7.26
CA LEU A 100 17.73 -0.77 -6.81
C LEU A 100 17.28 -1.96 -7.68
N LEU A 101 16.04 -1.93 -8.19
CA LEU A 101 15.53 -2.97 -9.08
C LEU A 101 16.27 -2.98 -10.42
N PHE A 102 16.46 -1.81 -11.01
CA PHE A 102 17.18 -1.68 -12.27
C PHE A 102 18.66 -2.02 -12.12
N GLU A 103 19.28 -1.63 -11.00
CA GLU A 103 20.65 -2.00 -10.67
C GLU A 103 20.81 -3.51 -10.51
N SER A 104 19.95 -4.17 -9.73
CA SER A 104 20.04 -5.61 -9.50
C SER A 104 19.65 -6.48 -10.71
N THR A 105 18.73 -6.02 -11.55
CA THR A 105 18.19 -6.82 -12.66
C THR A 105 18.92 -6.56 -13.99
N PHE A 106 19.23 -5.31 -14.29
CA PHE A 106 19.81 -4.89 -15.57
C PHE A 106 21.26 -4.44 -15.45
N ASN A 107 21.83 -4.47 -14.24
CA ASN A 107 23.20 -4.03 -13.95
C ASN A 107 23.47 -2.57 -14.38
N VAL A 108 22.43 -1.73 -14.34
CA VAL A 108 22.50 -0.30 -14.65
C VAL A 108 22.92 0.45 -13.39
N GLN A 109 23.80 1.45 -13.53
CA GLN A 109 24.21 2.27 -12.40
C GLN A 109 23.01 2.92 -11.70
N TYR A 110 22.91 2.74 -10.38
CA TYR A 110 21.80 3.24 -9.55
C TYR A 110 21.38 4.69 -9.84
N HIS A 111 22.35 5.61 -9.88
CA HIS A 111 22.07 7.03 -10.13
C HIS A 111 21.41 7.28 -11.48
N VAL A 112 21.85 6.57 -12.53
CA VAL A 112 21.28 6.66 -13.88
C VAL A 112 19.87 6.09 -13.90
N ALA A 113 19.65 4.93 -13.26
CA ALA A 113 18.35 4.31 -13.15
C ALA A 113 17.31 5.19 -12.44
N VAL A 114 17.69 5.84 -11.33
CA VAL A 114 16.82 6.75 -10.59
C VAL A 114 16.47 7.99 -11.40
N ILE A 115 17.45 8.61 -12.08
CA ILE A 115 17.22 9.81 -12.88
C ILE A 115 16.30 9.51 -14.07
N ILE A 116 16.57 8.44 -14.82
CA ILE A 116 15.76 8.04 -15.97
C ILE A 116 14.35 7.65 -15.51
N GLY A 117 14.22 6.82 -14.47
CA GLY A 117 12.94 6.42 -13.91
C GLY A 117 12.12 7.63 -13.45
N GLY A 118 12.74 8.56 -12.74
CA GLY A 118 12.10 9.81 -12.31
C GLY A 118 11.65 10.68 -13.47
N LEU A 119 12.49 10.86 -14.50
CA LEU A 119 12.14 11.63 -15.71
C LEU A 119 10.95 11.02 -16.45
N VAL A 120 10.91 9.69 -16.59
CA VAL A 120 9.78 8.99 -17.21
C VAL A 120 8.50 9.23 -16.40
N ILE A 121 8.57 9.08 -15.07
CA ILE A 121 7.42 9.32 -14.16
C ILE A 121 6.90 10.75 -14.31
N ILE A 122 7.78 11.74 -14.29
CA ILE A 122 7.43 13.14 -14.45
C ILE A 122 6.80 13.35 -15.84
N ALA A 123 7.43 12.86 -16.91
CA ALA A 123 6.95 13.07 -18.27
C ALA A 123 5.53 12.56 -18.48
N TYR A 124 5.22 11.30 -18.14
CA TYR A 124 3.87 10.77 -18.36
C TYR A 124 2.84 11.38 -17.39
N THR A 125 3.26 11.81 -16.19
CA THR A 125 2.36 12.45 -15.23
C THR A 125 1.95 13.85 -15.68
N PHE A 126 2.90 14.62 -16.24
CA PHE A 126 2.63 15.96 -16.78
C PHE A 126 1.84 15.91 -18.09
N LEU A 127 2.21 15.01 -19.02
CA LEU A 127 1.59 14.95 -20.35
C LEU A 127 0.18 14.35 -20.34
N GLY A 128 -0.09 13.41 -19.43
CA GLY A 128 -1.27 12.55 -19.52
C GLY A 128 -2.48 12.94 -18.66
N GLY A 129 -2.29 13.81 -17.67
CA GLY A 129 -3.33 14.18 -16.72
C GLY A 129 -3.94 12.99 -15.95
N PHE A 130 -5.10 13.20 -15.30
CA PHE A 130 -5.76 12.17 -14.48
C PHE A 130 -6.13 10.90 -15.27
N LEU A 131 -6.43 11.04 -16.57
CA LEU A 131 -6.90 9.93 -17.39
C LEU A 131 -5.75 8.97 -17.76
N ALA A 132 -4.57 9.48 -18.10
CA ALA A 132 -3.40 8.63 -18.33
C ALA A 132 -2.99 7.87 -17.08
N VAL A 133 -3.02 8.53 -15.91
CA VAL A 133 -2.73 7.89 -14.62
C VAL A 133 -3.71 6.75 -14.35
N CYS A 134 -4.99 6.90 -14.70
CA CYS A 134 -5.96 5.83 -14.56
C CYS A 134 -5.67 4.62 -15.48
N TRP A 135 -5.21 4.86 -16.70
CA TRP A 135 -4.85 3.79 -17.65
C TRP A 135 -3.59 3.06 -17.23
N THR A 136 -2.55 3.78 -16.78
CA THR A 136 -1.32 3.16 -16.26
C THR A 136 -1.61 2.36 -14.98
N ASP A 137 -2.44 2.88 -14.08
CA ASP A 137 -2.91 2.17 -12.88
C ASP A 137 -3.62 0.85 -13.24
N LEU A 138 -4.46 0.86 -14.29
CA LEU A 138 -5.20 -0.32 -14.73
C LEU A 138 -4.25 -1.39 -15.28
N LEU A 139 -3.32 -0.99 -16.15
CA LEU A 139 -2.34 -1.91 -16.75
C LEU A 139 -1.40 -2.47 -15.69
N GLN A 140 -0.90 -1.64 -14.76
CA GLN A 140 -0.08 -2.07 -13.64
C GLN A 140 -0.85 -3.04 -12.73
N GLY A 141 -2.10 -2.71 -12.38
CA GLY A 141 -2.95 -3.59 -11.58
C GLY A 141 -3.18 -4.95 -12.25
N ALA A 142 -3.38 -4.99 -13.57
CA ALA A 142 -3.51 -6.25 -14.30
C ALA A 142 -2.23 -7.08 -14.28
N LEU A 143 -1.06 -6.46 -14.53
CA LEU A 143 0.24 -7.13 -14.47
C LEU A 143 0.54 -7.69 -13.08
N MET A 144 0.18 -6.95 -12.03
CA MET A 144 0.34 -7.40 -10.65
C MET A 144 -0.43 -8.68 -10.34
N VAL A 145 -1.66 -8.81 -10.82
CA VAL A 145 -2.47 -10.03 -10.60
C VAL A 145 -1.77 -11.25 -11.20
N PHE A 146 -1.22 -11.12 -12.40
CA PHE A 146 -0.42 -12.18 -13.00
C PHE A 146 0.84 -12.47 -12.19
N ALA A 147 1.53 -11.44 -11.69
CA ALA A 147 2.72 -11.61 -10.87
C ALA A 147 2.45 -12.38 -9.57
N ILE A 148 1.36 -12.06 -8.85
CA ILE A 148 0.97 -12.73 -7.59
C ILE A 148 0.67 -14.22 -7.82
N VAL A 149 0.19 -14.61 -8.99
CA VAL A 149 -0.11 -16.02 -9.30
C VAL A 149 1.10 -16.75 -9.88
N ILE A 150 1.76 -16.17 -10.88
CA ILE A 150 2.82 -16.82 -11.64
C ILE A 150 4.11 -16.93 -10.83
N VAL A 151 4.50 -15.87 -10.11
CA VAL A 151 5.79 -15.86 -9.40
C VAL A 151 5.85 -16.92 -8.30
N PRO A 152 4.85 -17.07 -7.41
CA PRO A 152 4.87 -18.14 -6.41
C PRO A 152 4.76 -19.53 -7.04
N ALA A 153 3.93 -19.71 -8.08
CA ALA A 153 3.76 -21.00 -8.74
C ALA A 153 5.05 -21.48 -9.42
N LEU A 154 5.76 -20.57 -10.11
CA LEU A 154 7.04 -20.87 -10.75
C LEU A 154 8.12 -21.13 -9.69
N THR A 155 8.21 -20.27 -8.68
CA THR A 155 9.19 -20.40 -7.58
C THR A 155 9.00 -21.74 -6.84
N TYR A 156 7.76 -22.14 -6.56
CA TYR A 156 7.45 -23.42 -5.93
C TYR A 156 7.96 -24.61 -6.75
N ARG A 157 7.82 -24.56 -8.08
CA ARG A 157 8.33 -25.60 -8.98
C ARG A 157 9.85 -25.60 -9.09
N THR A 158 10.49 -24.43 -9.16
CA THR A 158 11.95 -24.32 -9.33
C THR A 158 12.73 -24.67 -8.06
N VAL A 159 12.16 -24.39 -6.89
CA VAL A 159 12.82 -24.66 -5.60
C VAL A 159 12.69 -26.14 -5.20
N GLY A 160 11.77 -26.91 -5.81
CA GLY A 160 11.60 -28.34 -5.51
C GLY A 160 10.46 -28.64 -4.52
N GLY A 161 9.47 -27.74 -4.42
CA GLY A 161 8.28 -27.93 -3.61
C GLY A 161 8.44 -27.53 -2.14
N LEU A 162 7.51 -28.00 -1.29
CA LEU A 162 7.38 -27.54 0.10
C LEU A 162 8.56 -27.99 0.98
N GLU A 163 9.10 -29.18 0.73
CA GLU A 163 10.20 -29.73 1.53
C GLU A 163 11.50 -28.94 1.35
N ALA A 164 11.88 -28.60 0.12
CA ALA A 164 13.05 -27.77 -0.14
C ALA A 164 12.91 -26.35 0.44
N ILE A 165 11.68 -25.80 0.44
CA ILE A 165 11.39 -24.51 1.08
C ILE A 165 11.54 -24.62 2.61
N ARG A 166 11.10 -25.74 3.20
CA ARG A 166 11.24 -25.99 4.64
C ARG A 166 12.69 -26.18 5.05
N GLU A 167 13.47 -26.96 4.31
CA GLU A 167 14.90 -27.13 4.52
C GLU A 167 15.66 -25.80 4.39
N ALA A 168 15.34 -24.98 3.39
CA ALA A 168 15.94 -23.65 3.25
C ALA A 168 15.58 -22.70 4.40
N MET A 169 14.34 -22.78 4.92
CA MET A 169 13.92 -22.01 6.09
C MET A 169 14.64 -22.49 7.36
N GLU A 170 14.80 -23.80 7.55
CA GLU A 170 15.55 -24.36 8.68
C GLU A 170 17.05 -24.00 8.60
N PHE A 171 17.65 -24.04 7.41
CA PHE A 171 19.04 -23.63 7.19
C PHE A 171 19.28 -22.13 7.47
N LYS A 172 18.33 -21.27 7.09
CA LYS A 172 18.40 -19.82 7.36
C LYS A 172 17.87 -19.42 8.73
N ASP A 173 17.49 -20.39 9.56
CA ASP A 173 16.93 -20.16 10.90
C ASP A 173 15.66 -19.30 10.90
N ILE A 174 14.91 -19.33 9.80
CA ILE A 174 13.67 -18.57 9.60
C ILE A 174 12.53 -19.35 10.25
N SER A 175 11.91 -18.75 11.27
CA SER A 175 10.76 -19.37 11.95
C SER A 175 9.60 -19.60 10.99
N THR A 176 9.21 -20.88 10.84
CA THR A 176 8.02 -21.33 10.11
C THR A 176 6.73 -21.14 10.92
N SER A 177 6.86 -20.92 12.23
CA SER A 177 5.71 -20.72 13.10
C SER A 177 5.10 -19.32 12.91
N LEU A 178 3.77 -19.29 12.79
CA LEU A 178 2.97 -18.06 12.78
C LEU A 178 2.99 -17.34 14.14
N LEU A 179 3.36 -18.07 15.20
CA LEU A 179 3.57 -17.52 16.53
C LEU A 179 5.09 -17.36 16.76
N PRO A 180 5.55 -16.24 17.31
CA PRO A 180 6.95 -16.07 17.72
C PRO A 180 7.35 -17.06 18.84
N GLN A 181 7.64 -18.33 18.50
CA GLN A 181 7.92 -19.40 19.47
C GLN A 181 9.20 -19.17 20.28
N ARG A 182 10.12 -18.36 19.76
CA ARG A 182 11.38 -18.00 20.45
C ARG A 182 11.21 -16.96 21.55
N GLN A 183 10.02 -16.39 21.68
CA GLN A 183 9.76 -15.30 22.63
C GLN A 183 8.70 -15.70 23.63
N LYS A 184 8.79 -15.14 24.85
CA LYS A 184 7.77 -15.32 25.88
C LYS A 184 6.41 -14.85 25.34
N LEU A 185 5.34 -15.54 25.71
CA LEU A 185 3.97 -15.29 25.24
C LEU A 185 3.56 -13.80 25.23
N PRO A 186 3.89 -12.96 26.25
CA PRO A 186 3.53 -11.54 26.22
C PRO A 186 4.23 -10.78 25.08
N VAL A 187 5.50 -11.07 24.82
CA VAL A 187 6.28 -10.40 23.76
C VAL A 187 5.80 -10.85 22.39
N ALA A 188 5.47 -12.13 22.24
CA ALA A 188 4.86 -12.67 21.02
C ALA A 188 3.52 -11.97 20.69
N ILE A 189 2.67 -11.73 21.68
CA ILE A 189 1.41 -10.98 21.52
C ILE A 189 1.69 -9.53 21.12
N CYS A 190 2.64 -8.85 21.78
CA CYS A 190 3.03 -7.49 21.41
C CYS A 190 3.53 -7.41 19.96
N MET A 191 4.32 -8.37 19.50
CA MET A 191 4.78 -8.44 18.11
C MET A 191 3.63 -8.61 17.11
N ILE A 192 2.64 -9.45 17.43
CA ILE A 192 1.45 -9.65 16.58
C ILE A 192 0.65 -8.35 16.51
N ILE A 193 0.36 -7.73 17.65
CA ILE A 193 -0.38 -6.45 17.70
C ILE A 193 0.38 -5.37 16.91
N SER A 194 1.70 -5.29 17.08
CA SER A 194 2.54 -4.31 16.37
C SER A 194 2.55 -4.55 14.86
N SER A 195 2.55 -5.82 14.44
CA SER A 195 2.46 -6.21 13.03
C SER A 195 1.08 -5.87 12.46
N MET A 196 0.02 -6.13 13.21
CA MET A 196 -1.36 -5.83 12.80
C MET A 196 -1.64 -4.32 12.79
N ALA A 197 -0.97 -3.53 13.63
CA ALA A 197 -1.13 -2.08 13.72
C ALA A 197 -0.79 -1.35 12.42
N TRP A 198 -0.02 -1.96 11.51
CA TRP A 198 0.19 -1.45 10.16
C TRP A 198 -1.13 -1.18 9.41
N GLY A 199 -2.17 -1.96 9.69
CA GLY A 199 -3.51 -1.74 9.13
C GLY A 199 -4.15 -0.40 9.52
N LEU A 200 -3.75 0.21 10.64
CA LEU A 200 -4.23 1.53 11.05
C LEU A 200 -3.69 2.65 10.14
N GLY A 201 -2.59 2.41 9.43
CA GLY A 201 -2.01 3.39 8.50
C GLY A 201 -2.97 3.79 7.38
N TYR A 202 -3.83 2.88 6.91
CA TYR A 202 -4.82 3.15 5.84
C TYR A 202 -5.79 4.30 6.17
N PHE A 203 -6.07 4.53 7.45
CA PHE A 203 -6.95 5.62 7.89
C PHE A 203 -6.31 7.00 7.74
N GLY A 204 -4.99 7.07 7.62
CA GLY A 204 -4.22 8.31 7.56
C GLY A 204 -3.58 8.56 6.20
N GLN A 205 -3.87 7.78 5.16
CA GLN A 205 -3.24 7.89 3.85
C GLN A 205 -4.05 8.78 2.88
N PRO A 206 -3.59 10.01 2.59
CA PRO A 206 -4.26 10.94 1.69
C PRO A 206 -4.69 10.38 0.33
N HIS A 207 -3.86 9.59 -0.34
CA HIS A 207 -4.19 9.06 -1.66
C HIS A 207 -5.39 8.10 -1.63
N ILE A 208 -5.59 7.36 -0.54
CA ILE A 208 -6.76 6.50 -0.33
C ILE A 208 -7.98 7.35 -0.01
N LEU A 209 -7.85 8.24 0.97
CA LEU A 209 -8.98 9.01 1.47
C LEU A 209 -9.56 9.94 0.40
N VAL A 210 -8.71 10.62 -0.38
CA VAL A 210 -9.15 11.46 -1.50
C VAL A 210 -9.92 10.64 -2.55
N ARG A 211 -9.59 9.35 -2.74
CA ARG A 211 -10.36 8.48 -3.63
C ARG A 211 -11.76 8.21 -3.09
N PHE A 212 -11.97 8.07 -1.77
CA PHE A 212 -13.32 8.02 -1.19
C PHE A 212 -14.11 9.32 -1.42
N MET A 213 -13.44 10.48 -1.36
CA MET A 213 -14.04 11.79 -1.63
C MET A 213 -14.50 11.93 -3.09
N SER A 214 -13.79 11.30 -4.02
CA SER A 214 -14.08 11.36 -5.47
C SER A 214 -15.24 10.45 -5.95
N ILE A 215 -15.84 9.64 -5.06
CA ILE A 215 -16.90 8.70 -5.46
C ILE A 215 -18.16 9.46 -5.90
N LYS A 216 -18.59 9.29 -7.16
CA LYS A 216 -19.72 10.06 -7.74
C LYS A 216 -21.02 10.03 -6.93
N SER A 217 -21.34 8.94 -6.25
CA SER A 217 -22.58 8.81 -5.46
C SER A 217 -22.39 7.85 -4.29
N ILE A 218 -22.97 8.20 -3.14
CA ILE A 218 -22.96 7.37 -1.92
C ILE A 218 -23.56 5.99 -2.17
N ASN A 219 -24.57 5.88 -3.03
CA ASN A 219 -25.20 4.60 -3.39
C ASN A 219 -24.22 3.63 -4.09
N LYS A 220 -23.10 4.13 -4.62
CA LYS A 220 -22.05 3.31 -5.26
C LYS A 220 -20.94 2.90 -4.30
N ILE A 221 -20.92 3.40 -3.06
CA ILE A 221 -19.89 3.07 -2.07
C ILE A 221 -19.94 1.59 -1.72
N GLY A 222 -21.13 1.01 -1.52
CA GLY A 222 -21.28 -0.41 -1.20
C GLY A 222 -20.65 -1.34 -2.26
N LYS A 223 -20.96 -1.11 -3.54
CA LYS A 223 -20.35 -1.87 -4.65
C LYS A 223 -18.83 -1.65 -4.74
N SER A 224 -18.38 -0.42 -4.55
CA SER A 224 -16.94 -0.08 -4.58
C SER A 224 -16.18 -0.77 -3.44
N MET A 225 -16.80 -0.83 -2.25
CA MET A 225 -16.27 -1.54 -1.09
C MET A 225 -16.16 -3.04 -1.34
N THR A 226 -17.19 -3.68 -1.91
CA THR A 226 -17.13 -5.13 -2.20
C THR A 226 -16.01 -5.46 -3.17
N ILE A 227 -15.88 -4.70 -4.26
CA ILE A 227 -14.81 -4.89 -5.24
C ILE A 227 -13.43 -4.72 -4.59
N ALA A 228 -13.30 -3.70 -3.75
CA ALA A 228 -12.08 -3.45 -3.00
C ALA A 228 -11.76 -4.60 -2.04
N ILE A 229 -12.69 -5.03 -1.19
CA ILE A 229 -12.43 -6.11 -0.23
C ILE A 229 -12.07 -7.43 -0.93
N ILE A 230 -12.74 -7.77 -2.03
CA ILE A 230 -12.41 -8.96 -2.83
C ILE A 230 -11.00 -8.85 -3.40
N TRP A 231 -10.61 -7.67 -3.87
CA TRP A 231 -9.28 -7.43 -4.41
C TRP A 231 -8.18 -7.61 -3.34
N VAL A 232 -8.33 -7.00 -2.16
CA VAL A 232 -7.41 -7.21 -1.02
C VAL A 232 -7.35 -8.67 -0.61
N PHE A 233 -8.48 -9.37 -0.64
CA PHE A 233 -8.52 -10.78 -0.26
C PHE A 233 -7.76 -11.68 -1.23
N LEU A 234 -7.80 -11.35 -2.52
CA LEU A 234 -7.12 -12.10 -3.57
C LEU A 234 -5.63 -11.75 -3.71
N SER A 235 -5.21 -10.58 -3.24
CA SER A 235 -3.83 -10.07 -3.35
C SER A 235 -3.00 -10.50 -2.14
#